data_AF-A0A380JU96-F1
#
_entry.id   AF-A0A380JU96-F1
#
_cell.length_a   1.000
_cell.length_b   1.000
_cell.length_c   1.000
_cell.angle_alpha   90.00
_cell.angle_beta   90.00
_cell.angle_gamma   90.00
#
_symmetry.space_group_name_H-M   'P 1'
#
loop_
_entity.id
_entity.type
_entity.pdbx_description
1 polymer ?
#
loop_
_entity_poly.entity_id
_entity_poly.type
_entity_poly.pdbx_seq_one_letter_code
_entity_poly.pdbx_strand_id
1 'polypeptide(L)' 'MNPKTIYEKDSDHDGLTDAQELDLGTDPLSSDSDGDGQVDLEELQSGRSPLVPQKELCDGLEL' A
#
# COMPACT_ATOMS: atom_id res chain seq x y z
N MET A 1 11.21 -11.23 -25.33
CA MET A 1 10.61 -10.63 -24.12
C MET A 1 9.16 -10.34 -24.41
N ASN A 2 8.23 -11.04 -23.76
CA ASN A 2 6.86 -10.55 -23.65
C ASN A 2 6.96 -9.25 -22.84
N PRO A 3 6.47 -8.10 -23.32
CA PRO A 3 6.43 -6.92 -22.48
C PRO A 3 5.50 -7.29 -21.32
N LYS A 4 6.05 -7.46 -20.11
CA LYS A 4 5.24 -7.32 -18.91
C LYS A 4 4.63 -5.94 -19.05
N THR A 5 3.37 -5.91 -19.45
CA THR A 5 2.57 -4.71 -19.48
C THR A 5 2.69 -4.11 -18.10
N ILE A 6 3.06 -2.84 -18.02
CA ILE A 6 3.22 -2.05 -16.79
C ILE A 6 2.05 -2.23 -15.81
N TYR A 7 0.88 -2.66 -16.29
CA TYR A 7 -0.28 -3.05 -15.49
C TYR A 7 -0.13 -4.32 -14.64
N GLU A 8 0.72 -5.27 -15.02
CA GLU A 8 0.98 -6.51 -14.26
C GLU A 8 2.36 -6.49 -13.58
N LYS A 9 3.02 -5.33 -13.65
CA LYS A 9 4.24 -5.12 -12.91
C LYS A 9 3.85 -4.85 -11.46
N ASP A 10 4.67 -5.35 -10.57
CA ASP A 10 4.64 -5.09 -9.14
C ASP A 10 5.96 -4.33 -8.93
N SER A 11 5.87 -3.00 -8.92
CA SER A 11 7.04 -2.13 -9.06
C SER A 11 7.81 -1.98 -7.75
N ASP A 12 7.09 -2.00 -6.64
CA ASP A 12 7.52 -1.88 -5.25
C ASP A 12 7.68 -3.25 -4.56
N HIS A 13 7.12 -4.32 -5.15
CA HIS A 13 7.26 -5.72 -4.72
C HIS A 13 6.52 -6.05 -3.40
N ASP A 14 5.41 -5.37 -3.11
CA ASP A 14 4.54 -5.68 -1.96
C ASP A 14 3.56 -6.84 -2.21
N GLY A 15 3.40 -7.24 -3.47
CA GLY A 15 2.51 -8.31 -3.91
C GLY A 15 1.17 -7.83 -4.49
N LEU A 16 0.98 -6.53 -4.66
CA LEU A 16 0.00 -5.93 -5.55
C LEU A 16 0.63 -5.65 -6.91
N THR A 17 -0.21 -5.56 -7.94
CA THR A 17 0.25 -5.07 -9.24
C THR A 17 -0.03 -3.59 -9.35
N ASP A 18 0.79 -2.85 -10.10
CA ASP A 18 0.64 -1.42 -10.34
C ASP A 18 -0.80 -1.07 -10.77
N ALA A 19 -1.50 -1.96 -11.49
CA ALA A 19 -2.91 -1.78 -11.85
C ALA A 19 -3.90 -1.91 -10.69
N GLN A 20 -3.67 -2.87 -9.78
CA GLN A 20 -4.48 -3.01 -8.57
C GLN A 20 -4.30 -1.80 -7.68
N GLU A 21 -3.06 -1.33 -7.55
CA GLU A 21 -2.74 -0.16 -6.75
C GLU A 21 -3.39 1.11 -7.33
N LEU A 22 -3.34 1.29 -8.65
CA LEU A 22 -4.05 2.38 -9.33
C LEU A 22 -5.59 2.29 -9.17
N ASP A 23 -6.17 1.08 -9.14
CA ASP A 23 -7.60 0.89 -8.92
C ASP A 23 -8.01 1.20 -7.47
N LEU A 24 -7.13 0.89 -6.52
CA LEU A 24 -7.29 1.21 -5.10
C LEU A 24 -6.97 2.68 -4.78
N GLY A 25 -6.20 3.34 -5.65
CA GLY A 25 -5.70 4.69 -5.47
C GLY A 25 -4.42 4.79 -4.64
N THR A 26 -3.71 3.68 -4.43
CA THR A 26 -2.40 3.60 -3.75
C THR A 26 -1.25 3.96 -4.69
N ASP A 27 -0.05 4.11 -4.13
CA ASP A 27 1.14 4.51 -4.88
C ASP A 27 1.90 3.27 -5.39
N PRO A 28 1.88 2.98 -6.72
CA PRO A 28 2.51 1.80 -7.29
C PRO A 28 4.04 1.74 -7.17
N LEU A 29 4.66 2.78 -6.61
CA LEU A 29 6.10 2.80 -6.34
C LEU A 29 6.40 2.71 -4.85
N SER A 30 5.39 2.58 -3.99
CA SER A 30 5.52 2.53 -2.54
C SER A 30 4.75 1.35 -1.98
N SER A 31 5.47 0.44 -1.35
CA SER A 31 4.87 -0.72 -0.69
C SER A 31 4.05 -0.38 0.55
N ASP A 32 4.22 0.83 1.07
CA ASP A 32 3.50 1.41 2.19
C ASP A 32 3.05 2.80 1.73
N SER A 33 1.83 2.90 1.21
CA SER A 33 1.33 4.11 0.57
C SER A 33 0.99 5.22 1.56
N ASP A 34 0.65 4.87 2.80
CA ASP A 34 0.31 5.82 3.85
C ASP A 34 1.44 6.09 4.86
N GLY A 35 2.52 5.30 4.79
CA GLY A 35 3.72 5.45 5.59
C GLY A 35 3.56 4.99 7.04
N ASP A 36 2.59 4.13 7.34
CA ASP A 36 2.31 3.64 8.69
C ASP A 36 3.20 2.46 9.12
N GLY A 37 3.95 1.88 8.18
CA GLY A 37 4.85 0.75 8.37
C GLY A 37 4.23 -0.62 8.09
N GLN A 38 2.99 -0.68 7.61
CA GLN A 38 2.38 -1.88 7.03
C GLN A 38 2.37 -1.76 5.51
N VAL A 39 2.45 -2.90 4.84
CA VAL A 39 2.38 -2.91 3.38
C VAL A 39 0.93 -2.89 2.91
N ASP A 40 0.67 -2.25 1.77
CA ASP A 40 -0.68 -2.04 1.25
C ASP A 40 -1.45 -3.37 1.13
N LEU A 41 -0.77 -4.44 0.67
CA LEU A 41 -1.33 -5.79 0.64
C LEU A 41 -1.82 -6.29 2.01
N GLU A 42 -1.03 -6.11 3.07
CA GLU A 42 -1.34 -6.59 4.42
C GLU A 42 -2.53 -5.85 5.02
N GLU A 43 -2.64 -4.56 4.70
CA GLU A 43 -3.77 -3.74 5.08
C GLU A 43 -5.05 -4.19 4.39
N LEU A 44 -5.02 -4.44 3.09
CA LEU A 44 -6.17 -4.98 2.35
C LEU A 44 -6.61 -6.34 2.89
N GLN A 45 -5.66 -7.23 3.19
CA GLN A 45 -5.97 -8.55 3.78
C GLN A 45 -6.60 -8.42 5.17
N SER A 46 -6.22 -7.38 5.91
CA SER A 46 -6.76 -7.06 7.23
C SER A 46 -8.07 -6.27 7.16
N GLY A 47 -8.54 -5.89 5.97
CA GLY A 47 -9.71 -5.02 5.77
C GLY A 47 -9.49 -3.57 6.19
N ARG A 48 -8.24 -3.13 6.20
CA ARG A 48 -7.78 -1.76 6.49
C ARG A 48 -7.60 -0.99 5.18
N SER A 49 -7.37 0.31 5.29
CA SER A 49 -7.25 1.21 4.13
C SER A 49 -5.79 1.60 3.93
N PRO A 50 -5.15 1.22 2.81
CA PRO A 50 -3.74 1.55 2.51
C PRO A 50 -3.47 3.03 2.20
N LEU A 51 -4.47 3.88 2.40
CA LEU A 51 -4.40 5.32 2.19
C LEU A 51 -4.57 6.09 3.51
N VAL A 52 -4.74 5.36 4.62
CA VAL A 52 -5.11 5.96 5.90
C VAL A 52 -4.17 5.42 6.96
N PRO A 53 -3.14 6.22 7.34
CA PRO A 53 -2.12 5.74 8.23
C PRO A 53 -2.74 5.34 9.55
N GLN A 54 -2.55 4.09 9.94
CA GLN A 54 -3.16 3.55 11.16
C GLN A 54 -2.36 3.92 12.40
N LYS A 55 -1.24 4.61 12.20
CA LYS A 55 -0.46 5.27 13.23
C LYS A 55 -1.11 6.56 13.77
N GLU A 56 -2.43 6.66 13.73
CA GLU A 56 -3.20 7.69 14.44
C GLU A 56 -3.81 7.12 15.73
N LEU A 57 -3.02 6.33 16.46
CA LEU A 57 -3.23 5.99 17.88
C LEU A 57 -1.99 6.41 18.68
N CYS A 58 -1.56 7.66 18.48
CA CYS A 58 -0.89 8.39 19.55
C CYS A 58 -1.94 8.72 20.61
N ASP A 59 -2.31 7.73 21.42
CA ASP A 59 -2.98 7.97 22.70
C ASP A 59 -2.07 8.90 23.49
N GLY A 60 -2.53 10.14 23.66
CA GLY A 60 -1.77 11.24 24.21
C GLY A 60 -1.14 10.89 25.56
N LEU A 61 0.15 10.57 25.54
CA LEU A 61 0.98 10.70 26.72
C LEU A 61 1.50 12.14 26.81
N GLU A 62 0.57 13.06 27.00
CA GLU A 62 0.84 14.24 27.81
C GLU A 62 0.66 13.81 29.28
N LEU A 63 1.79 13.50 29.94
CA LEU A 63 1.98 13.65 31.37
C LEU A 63 3.29 14.40 31.61
#